data_AF-A0A7S2J7D6-F1
#
_entry.id   AF-A0A7S2J7D6-F1
#
_cell.length_a   1.000
_cell.length_b   1.000
_cell.length_c   1.000
_cell.angle_alpha   90.00
_cell.angle_beta   90.00
_cell.angle_gamma   90.00
#
_symmetry.space_group_name_H-M   'P 1'
#
loop_
_entity.id
_entity.type
_entity.pdbx_description
1 polymer ?
#
loop_
_entity_poly.entity_id
_entity_poly.type
_entity_poly.pdbx_seq_one_letter_code
_entity_poly.pdbx_strand_id
1 'polypeptide(L)'
;YQDTAMIDGPRVKVIPKTESCGTSPLIPDITGIDCQQPSGLRFDLACVTPPSVATPFLHRWPDVVIKRCGEFAVCHCNGDCGQRTNWRHSGTVRVSPSLVVSTGVSEMYPGCDSWFTTPAPSIEASQNETMQDAIVNAAMSI
;
A
#
# COMPACT_ATOMS: atom_id res chain seq x y z
N TYR A 1 -13.19 -8.13 -25.11
CA TYR A 1 -11.93 -7.37 -25.10
C TYR A 1 -12.18 -6.11 -24.30
N GLN A 2 -11.81 -6.10 -23.02
CA GLN A 2 -11.86 -4.87 -22.23
C GLN A 2 -10.50 -4.22 -22.42
N ASP A 3 -10.49 -3.08 -23.12
CA ASP A 3 -9.34 -2.18 -23.17
C ASP A 3 -8.97 -1.83 -21.73
N THR A 4 -7.91 -2.46 -21.24
CA THR A 4 -7.23 -1.97 -20.06
C THR A 4 -6.56 -0.70 -20.55
N ALA A 5 -7.23 0.43 -20.44
CA ALA A 5 -6.70 1.70 -20.89
C ALA A 5 -5.33 1.86 -20.25
N MET A 6 -4.29 1.83 -21.07
CA MET A 6 -2.91 1.97 -20.62
C MET A 6 -2.80 3.35 -19.98
N ILE A 7 -2.62 3.38 -18.66
CA ILE A 7 -2.42 4.63 -17.95
C ILE A 7 -0.97 5.00 -18.15
N ASP A 8 -0.74 5.90 -19.11
CA ASP A 8 0.60 6.37 -19.43
C ASP A 8 1.13 7.35 -18.38
N GLY A 9 2.41 7.17 -18.06
CA GLY A 9 3.17 8.04 -17.18
C GLY A 9 3.06 7.73 -15.68
N PRO A 10 3.73 8.54 -14.85
CA PRO A 10 3.92 8.25 -13.43
C PRO A 10 2.62 8.39 -12.63
N ARG A 11 2.40 7.49 -11.66
CA ARG A 11 1.26 7.47 -10.74
C ARG A 11 1.71 7.14 -9.32
N VAL A 12 0.89 7.53 -8.35
CA VAL A 12 1.16 7.29 -6.92
C VAL A 12 -0.07 6.72 -6.24
N LYS A 13 0.15 5.91 -5.21
CA LYS A 13 -0.88 5.50 -4.26
C LYS A 13 -0.31 5.33 -2.86
N VAL A 14 -1.17 5.48 -1.86
CA VAL A 14 -0.82 5.31 -0.45
C VAL A 14 -1.62 4.13 0.11
N ILE A 15 -0.91 3.19 0.72
CA ILE A 15 -1.46 1.94 1.25
C ILE A 15 -0.99 1.74 2.70
N PRO A 16 -1.60 0.81 3.47
CA PRO A 16 -1.06 0.43 4.78
C PRO A 16 0.40 -0.07 4.67
N LYS A 17 1.26 0.24 5.64
CA LYS A 17 2.69 -0.07 5.56
C LYS A 17 3.01 -1.58 5.40
N THR A 18 2.19 -2.46 5.94
CA THR A 18 2.41 -3.92 5.89
C THR A 18 1.86 -4.58 4.64
N GLU A 19 1.28 -3.79 3.75
CA GLU A 19 0.62 -4.26 2.56
C GLU A 19 1.51 -4.06 1.32
N SER A 20 1.17 -4.75 0.23
CA SER A 20 2.00 -4.76 -0.99
C SER A 20 1.49 -3.78 -2.04
N CYS A 21 2.41 -3.00 -2.60
CA CYS A 21 2.12 -2.02 -3.66
C CYS A 21 1.42 -2.63 -4.88
N GLY A 22 1.66 -3.91 -5.19
CA GLY A 22 1.05 -4.54 -6.36
C GLY A 22 -0.40 -4.99 -6.16
N THR A 23 -0.85 -5.15 -4.92
CA THR A 23 -2.14 -5.84 -4.63
C THR A 23 -3.10 -5.01 -3.81
N SER A 24 -2.57 -4.05 -3.05
CA SER A 24 -3.37 -3.31 -2.09
C SER A 24 -4.05 -2.09 -2.71
N PRO A 25 -5.32 -1.83 -2.34
CA PRO A 25 -6.05 -0.65 -2.80
C PRO A 25 -5.54 0.60 -2.08
N LEU A 26 -5.91 1.77 -2.62
CA LEU A 26 -5.72 3.05 -1.95
C LEU A 26 -6.47 3.07 -0.60
N ILE A 27 -5.88 3.69 0.43
CA ILE A 27 -6.59 3.90 1.70
C ILE A 27 -7.85 4.78 1.49
N PRO A 28 -8.97 4.52 2.18
CA PRO A 28 -10.24 5.24 1.95
C PRO A 28 -10.24 6.71 2.43
N ASP A 29 -9.30 7.09 3.31
CA ASP A 29 -9.25 8.43 3.93
C ASP A 29 -8.13 9.31 3.37
N ILE A 30 -7.91 9.23 2.07
CA ILE A 30 -6.97 10.10 1.35
C ILE A 30 -7.70 10.91 0.29
N THR A 31 -7.31 12.17 0.14
CA THR A 31 -7.78 13.02 -0.96
C THR A 31 -6.62 13.40 -1.86
N GLY A 32 -6.92 13.83 -3.09
CA GLY A 32 -5.91 14.25 -4.06
C GLY A 32 -5.24 13.10 -4.82
N ILE A 33 -5.68 11.86 -4.58
CA ILE A 33 -5.32 10.67 -5.37
C ILE A 33 -6.62 9.91 -5.63
N ASP A 34 -6.92 9.68 -6.90
CA ASP A 34 -8.06 8.92 -7.37
C ASP A 34 -7.58 7.61 -7.97
N CYS A 35 -8.18 6.50 -7.53
CA CYS A 35 -7.96 5.20 -8.12
C CYS A 35 -9.26 4.64 -8.67
N GLN A 36 -9.15 4.03 -9.84
CA GLN A 36 -10.30 3.45 -10.53
C GLN A 36 -10.17 1.94 -10.51
N GLN A 37 -11.29 1.27 -10.23
CA GLN A 37 -11.44 -0.15 -10.43
C GLN A 37 -11.59 -0.41 -11.94
N PRO A 38 -10.68 -1.14 -12.59
CA PRO A 38 -10.96 -1.64 -13.92
C PRO A 38 -12.16 -2.59 -13.83
N SER A 39 -13.17 -2.37 -14.66
CA SER A 39 -14.34 -3.25 -14.77
C SER A 39 -13.90 -4.71 -14.89
N GLY A 40 -14.37 -5.58 -13.99
CA GLY A 40 -14.06 -7.01 -14.00
C GLY A 40 -12.89 -7.47 -13.11
N LEU A 41 -12.16 -6.55 -12.48
CA LEU A 41 -11.18 -6.87 -11.43
C LEU A 41 -11.72 -6.44 -10.07
N ARG A 42 -11.51 -7.26 -9.01
CA ARG A 42 -12.04 -7.00 -7.66
C ARG A 42 -11.28 -5.94 -6.85
N PHE A 43 -10.29 -5.26 -7.41
CA PHE A 43 -9.39 -4.38 -6.66
C PHE A 43 -9.04 -3.11 -7.43
N ASP A 44 -9.09 -1.95 -6.75
CA ASP A 44 -8.72 -0.60 -7.22
C ASP A 44 -7.19 -0.47 -7.41
N LEU A 45 -6.65 -1.19 -8.38
CA LEU A 45 -5.21 -1.32 -8.53
C LEU A 45 -4.57 -0.16 -9.28
N ALA A 46 -5.36 0.60 -10.05
CA ALA A 46 -4.86 1.56 -11.01
C ALA A 46 -5.24 2.99 -10.60
N CYS A 47 -4.29 3.71 -10.01
CA CYS A 47 -4.48 5.12 -9.68
C CYS A 47 -4.27 5.99 -10.92
N VAL A 48 -5.20 6.90 -11.17
CA VAL A 48 -5.27 7.66 -12.42
C VAL A 48 -4.70 9.07 -12.28
N THR A 49 -4.58 9.60 -11.07
CA THR A 49 -4.12 10.98 -10.83
C THR A 49 -2.67 11.19 -11.26
N PRO A 50 -2.41 11.99 -12.31
CA PRO A 50 -1.05 12.32 -12.73
C PRO A 50 -0.41 13.31 -11.75
N PRO A 51 0.92 13.39 -11.70
CA PRO A 51 1.58 14.42 -10.90
C PRO A 51 1.37 15.81 -11.54
N SER A 52 1.29 16.84 -10.69
CA SER A 52 1.31 18.25 -11.10
C SER A 52 2.65 18.67 -11.73
N VAL A 53 3.73 18.02 -11.34
CA VAL A 53 5.08 18.22 -11.88
C VAL A 53 5.59 16.86 -12.32
N ALA A 54 5.90 16.72 -13.61
CA ALA A 54 6.44 15.49 -14.19
C ALA A 54 7.78 15.78 -14.86
N THR A 55 8.90 15.47 -14.20
CA THR A 55 10.25 15.56 -14.79
C THR A 55 10.99 14.23 -14.59
N PRO A 56 12.03 13.94 -15.38
CA PRO A 56 12.80 12.70 -15.23
C PRO A 56 13.40 12.47 -13.83
N PHE A 57 13.53 13.53 -13.03
CA PHE A 57 14.15 13.48 -11.71
C PHE A 57 13.17 13.70 -10.56
N LEU A 58 11.96 14.19 -10.84
CA LEU A 58 11.01 14.61 -9.81
C LEU A 58 9.57 14.52 -10.31
N HIS A 59 8.74 13.85 -9.51
CA HIS A 59 7.29 13.83 -9.63
C HIS A 59 6.64 14.42 -8.37
N ARG A 60 5.60 15.25 -8.50
CA ARG A 60 4.94 15.90 -7.36
C ARG A 60 3.42 15.90 -7.43
N TRP A 61 2.78 15.50 -6.32
CA TRP A 61 1.33 15.59 -6.08
C TRP A 61 1.06 16.49 -4.85
N PRO A 62 0.69 17.76 -5.04
CA PRO A 62 0.65 18.76 -3.96
C PRO A 62 -0.59 18.65 -3.07
N ASP A 63 -1.70 18.11 -3.59
CA ASP A 63 -3.00 18.13 -2.90
C ASP A 63 -3.33 16.82 -2.17
N VAL A 64 -2.30 16.03 -1.89
CA VAL A 64 -2.45 14.73 -1.20
C VAL A 64 -2.61 14.97 0.30
N VAL A 65 -3.76 14.61 0.85
CA VAL A 65 -4.06 14.75 2.29
C VAL A 65 -4.52 13.42 2.85
N ILE A 66 -3.82 12.93 3.88
CA ILE A 66 -4.19 11.72 4.63
C ILE A 66 -4.95 12.16 5.87
N LYS A 67 -6.23 11.78 5.97
CA LYS A 67 -7.13 12.16 7.07
C LYS A 67 -7.17 11.13 8.20
N ARG A 68 -6.15 10.28 8.31
CA ARG A 68 -6.05 9.21 9.31
C ARG A 68 -4.63 9.07 9.88
N CYS A 69 -4.54 8.84 11.18
CA CYS A 69 -3.29 8.48 11.85
C CYS A 69 -2.86 7.03 11.55
N GLY A 70 -1.56 6.82 11.35
CA GLY A 70 -0.99 5.49 11.08
C GLY A 70 0.36 5.52 10.37
N GLU A 71 0.86 4.34 10.03
CA GLU A 71 2.03 4.17 9.15
C GLU A 71 1.59 3.65 7.79
N PHE A 72 2.01 4.35 6.75
CA PHE A 72 1.61 4.07 5.38
C PHE A 72 2.83 3.89 4.49
N ALA A 73 2.69 3.03 3.49
CA ALA A 73 3.64 2.90 2.40
C ALA A 73 3.19 3.77 1.21
N VAL A 74 4.16 4.45 0.60
CA VAL A 74 3.98 5.19 -0.64
C VAL A 74 4.45 4.31 -1.78
N CYS A 75 3.54 4.07 -2.73
CA CYS A 75 3.79 3.25 -3.90
C CYS A 75 3.81 4.11 -5.15
N HIS A 76 4.78 3.85 -6.02
CA HIS A 76 4.97 4.56 -7.28
C HIS A 76 4.89 3.59 -8.46
N CYS A 77 4.37 4.08 -9.57
CA CYS A 77 4.40 3.41 -10.85
C CYS A 77 4.87 4.43 -11.91
N ASN A 78 5.80 4.04 -12.79
CA ASN A 78 6.32 4.92 -13.85
C ASN A 78 5.47 4.92 -15.14
N GLY A 79 4.73 3.84 -15.37
CA GLY A 79 3.89 3.65 -16.56
C GLY A 79 3.28 2.25 -16.58
N ASP A 80 2.25 2.06 -17.41
CA ASP A 80 1.46 0.82 -17.46
C ASP A 80 0.98 0.38 -16.07
N CYS A 81 0.35 1.33 -15.37
CA CYS A 81 -0.03 1.18 -13.96
C CYS A 81 -1.28 0.30 -13.74
N GLY A 82 -1.83 -0.27 -14.82
CA GLY A 82 -2.80 -1.35 -14.75
C GLY A 82 -2.17 -2.68 -14.29
N GLN A 83 -0.85 -2.84 -14.46
CA GLN A 83 -0.14 -4.06 -14.07
C GLN A 83 0.35 -4.00 -12.64
N ARG A 84 0.00 -5.02 -11.85
CA ARG A 84 0.37 -5.16 -10.44
C ARG A 84 1.89 -5.13 -10.22
N THR A 85 2.66 -5.71 -11.13
CA THR A 85 4.12 -5.82 -11.07
C THR A 85 4.85 -4.50 -11.29
N ASN A 86 4.17 -3.48 -11.84
CA ASN A 86 4.76 -2.18 -12.14
C ASN A 86 4.69 -1.22 -10.95
N TRP A 87 3.92 -1.56 -9.92
CA TRP A 87 3.86 -0.82 -8.68
C TRP A 87 5.03 -1.19 -7.76
N ARG A 88 5.80 -0.18 -7.35
CA ARG A 88 6.98 -0.34 -6.49
C ARG A 88 6.85 0.48 -5.22
N HIS A 89 7.44 -0.02 -4.14
CA HIS A 89 7.58 0.74 -2.91
C HIS A 89 8.58 1.89 -3.13
N SER A 90 8.23 3.10 -2.73
CA SER A 90 9.08 4.28 -2.89
C SER A 90 9.38 5.01 -1.59
N GLY A 91 8.63 4.72 -0.52
CA GLY A 91 8.90 5.30 0.79
C GLY A 91 7.78 5.01 1.79
N THR A 92 7.92 5.59 2.97
CA THR A 92 6.94 5.48 4.04
C THR A 92 6.60 6.85 4.59
N VAL A 93 5.36 6.99 5.09
CA VAL A 93 4.90 8.18 5.79
C VAL A 93 4.22 7.76 7.10
N ARG A 94 4.52 8.47 8.17
CA ARG A 94 3.87 8.29 9.47
C ARG A 94 3.05 9.53 9.79
N VAL A 95 1.76 9.33 10.03
CA VAL A 95 0.83 10.38 10.46
C VAL A 95 0.54 10.14 11.93
N SER A 96 0.93 11.09 12.78
CA SER A 96 0.70 11.06 14.22
C SER A 96 -0.02 12.32 14.68
N PRO A 97 -0.80 12.26 15.78
CA PRO A 97 -1.42 13.45 16.32
C PRO A 97 -0.33 14.44 16.75
N SER A 98 -0.49 15.71 16.39
CA SER A 98 0.32 16.77 16.99
C SER A 98 -0.17 16.98 18.43
N LEU A 99 0.71 16.81 19.42
CA LEU A 99 0.40 17.18 20.80
C LEU A 99 0.51 18.70 20.90
N VAL A 100 -0.58 19.42 20.65
CA VAL A 100 -0.62 20.86 20.93
C VAL A 100 -0.78 21.04 22.43
N VAL A 101 0.34 21.24 23.13
CA VAL A 101 0.35 21.58 24.56
C VAL A 101 0.04 23.07 24.72
N SER A 102 -1.20 23.47 24.44
CA SER A 102 -1.69 24.78 24.83
C SER A 102 -2.98 24.57 25.62
N THR A 103 -2.91 24.76 26.94
CA THR A 103 -4.03 24.86 27.90
C THR A 103 -4.60 23.58 28.53
N GLY A 104 -3.96 22.41 28.39
CA GLY A 104 -4.36 21.21 29.15
C GLY A 104 -5.61 20.51 28.61
N VAL A 105 -6.09 20.93 27.43
CA VAL A 105 -7.06 20.20 26.62
C VAL A 105 -6.32 19.70 25.39
N SER A 106 -6.16 18.37 25.28
CA SER A 106 -5.53 17.73 24.12
C SER A 106 -6.51 17.79 22.95
N GLU A 107 -6.51 18.87 22.18
CA GLU A 107 -7.18 18.91 20.89
C GLU A 107 -6.39 18.03 19.91
N MET A 108 -6.86 16.79 19.70
CA MET A 108 -6.40 15.98 18.57
C MET A 108 -6.84 16.68 17.28
N TYR A 109 -5.96 16.71 16.27
CA TYR A 109 -6.38 17.09 14.92
C TYR A 109 -7.52 16.17 14.47
N PRO A 110 -8.61 16.72 13.89
CA PRO A 110 -9.73 15.91 13.41
C PRO A 110 -9.22 14.88 12.38
N GLY A 111 -9.49 13.59 12.62
CA GLY A 111 -9.00 12.48 11.80
C GLY A 111 -8.05 11.50 12.51
N CYS A 112 -7.63 11.78 13.74
CA CYS A 112 -6.79 10.86 14.53
C CYS A 112 -7.51 10.18 15.71
N ASP A 113 -8.84 10.24 15.74
CA ASP A 113 -9.67 9.60 16.78
C ASP A 113 -9.58 8.07 16.77
N SER A 114 -9.13 7.49 15.64
CA SER A 114 -8.80 6.07 15.51
C SER A 114 -7.43 5.90 14.85
N TRP A 115 -6.58 5.07 15.45
CA TRP A 115 -5.35 4.61 14.83
C TRP A 115 -5.69 3.58 13.75
N PHE A 116 -5.05 3.67 12.58
CA PHE A 116 -5.01 2.53 11.68
C PHE A 116 -4.13 1.46 12.33
N THR A 117 -4.76 0.57 13.09
CA THR A 117 -4.10 -0.64 13.54
C THR A 117 -3.89 -1.49 12.31
N THR A 118 -2.64 -1.66 11.91
CA THR A 118 -2.30 -2.78 11.07
C THR A 118 -2.85 -4.04 11.73
N PRO A 119 -3.67 -4.87 11.05
CA PRO A 119 -4.00 -6.17 11.60
C PRO A 119 -2.67 -6.86 11.95
N ALA A 120 -2.57 -7.40 13.17
CA ALA A 120 -1.41 -8.18 13.57
C ALA A 120 -1.11 -9.17 12.45
N PRO A 121 0.17 -9.37 12.05
CA PRO A 121 0.49 -10.34 11.03
C PRO A 121 -0.20 -11.64 11.44
N SER A 122 -1.11 -12.12 10.59
CA SER A 122 -1.73 -13.42 10.81
C SER A 122 -0.58 -14.39 10.88
N ILE A 123 -0.31 -14.90 12.08
CA ILE A 123 0.48 -16.10 12.25
C ILE A 123 -0.36 -17.17 11.56
N GLU A 124 -0.21 -17.29 10.23
CA GLU A 124 -0.52 -18.55 9.56
C GLU A 124 0.32 -19.56 10.31
N ALA A 125 -0.39 -20.45 10.99
CA ALA A 125 0.17 -21.47 11.82
C ALA A 125 1.32 -22.13 11.06
N SER A 126 2.51 -22.05 11.65
CA SER A 126 3.62 -22.94 11.42
C SER A 126 3.15 -24.38 11.68
N GLN A 127 2.46 -24.97 10.70
CA GLN A 127 2.09 -26.37 10.63
C GLN A 127 2.39 -26.87 9.22
N ASN A 128 3.66 -26.83 8.82
CA ASN A 128 4.14 -27.70 7.75
C ASN A 128 5.64 -28.00 7.83
N GLU A 129 6.16 -28.16 9.05
CA GLU A 129 7.46 -28.80 9.29
C GLU A 129 7.25 -30.03 10.17
N THR A 130 6.71 -31.11 9.62
CA THR A 130 6.89 -32.49 10.12
C THR A 130 6.36 -33.50 9.10
N MET A 131 6.96 -33.55 7.89
CA MET A 131 6.84 -34.76 7.04
C MET A 131 7.96 -34.81 5.99
N GLN A 132 9.23 -34.76 6.42
CA GLN A 132 10.36 -35.05 5.52
C GLN A 132 11.49 -35.92 6.11
N ASP A 133 11.37 -36.41 7.36
CA ASP A 133 12.41 -37.25 7.99
C ASP A 133 11.99 -38.72 8.24
N ALA A 134 11.08 -39.26 7.42
CA ALA A 134 10.78 -40.68 7.47
C ALA A 134 10.45 -41.21 6.07
N ILE A 135 11.47 -41.35 5.22
CA ILE A 135 11.65 -42.37 4.15
C ILE A 135 12.97 -41.98 3.46
N VAL A 136 14.09 -42.57 3.91
CA VAL A 136 15.15 -43.27 3.14
C VAL A 136 16.24 -43.65 4.16
N ASN A 137 15.95 -44.67 4.97
CA ASN A 137 16.99 -45.51 5.58
C ASN A 137 16.65 -46.97 5.26
N ALA A 138 16.65 -47.26 3.95
CA ALA A 138 16.54 -48.61 3.41
C ALA A 138 17.37 -48.69 2.11
N ALA A 139 18.65 -48.37 2.20
CA ALA A 139 19.64 -48.78 1.22
C ALA A 139 21.02 -48.77 1.90
N MET A 140 21.74 -49.88 1.78
CA MET A 140 23.12 -50.12 2.20
C MET A 140 23.33 -50.56 3.66
N SER A 141 23.19 -51.86 3.90
CA SER A 141 24.37 -52.66 4.27
C SER A 141 24.16 -54.13 3.89
N ILE A 142 25.25 -54.66 3.35
CA ILE A 142 25.50 -56.00 2.82
C ILE A 142 25.48 -57.03 3.96
#